data_AF-A0A218QL04-F1
#
_entry.id   AF-A0A218QL04-F1
#
_cell.length_a   1.000
_cell.length_b   1.000
_cell.length_c   1.000
_cell.angle_alpha   90.00
_cell.angle_beta   90.00
_cell.angle_gamma   90.00
#
_symmetry.space_group_name_H-M   'P 1'
#
loop_
_entity.id
_entity.type
_entity.pdbx_description
1 polymer ?
#
loop_
_entity_poly.entity_id
_entity_poly.type
_entity_poly.pdbx_seq_one_letter_code
_entity_poly.pdbx_strand_id
1 'polypeptide(L)' 'MNRNIYALLVGIDEYVNVSRLQGCVNYITAIKEYLEGRVNTDGYQLHIRTFLKLEICADYSID' A
#
# COMPACT_ATOMS: atom_id res chain seq x y z
N MET A 1 3.98 21.64 -16.57
CA MET A 1 3.32 21.24 -15.31
C MET A 1 3.64 19.79 -15.05
N ASN A 2 4.35 19.48 -13.96
CA ASN A 2 4.60 18.10 -13.58
C ASN A 2 3.27 17.47 -13.15
N ARG A 3 2.92 16.33 -13.75
CA ARG A 3 1.71 15.59 -13.41
C ARG A 3 2.06 14.70 -12.23
N ASN A 4 1.43 14.92 -11.09
CA ASN A 4 1.72 14.16 -9.87
C ASN A 4 0.62 13.11 -9.65
N ILE A 5 1.00 11.91 -9.25
CA ILE A 5 0.09 10.86 -8.81
C ILE A 5 0.46 10.49 -7.39
N TYR A 6 -0.51 10.52 -6.49
CA TYR A 6 -0.35 10.14 -5.10
C TYR A 6 -1.16 8.87 -4.85
N ALA A 7 -0.53 7.86 -4.26
CA ALA A 7 -1.17 6.59 -3.94
C ALA A 7 -0.88 6.19 -2.48
N LEU A 8 -1.94 5.79 -1.78
CA LEU A 8 -1.87 5.16 -0.47
C LEU A 8 -2.24 3.69 -0.64
N LEU A 9 -1.28 2.81 -0.36
CA LEU A 9 -1.47 1.37 -0.51
C LEU A 9 -1.48 0.71 0.88
N VAL A 10 -2.53 -0.07 1.18
CA VAL A 10 -2.73 -0.67 2.50
C VAL A 10 -3.00 -2.17 2.35
N GLY A 11 -2.10 -3.00 2.87
CA GLY A 11 -2.21 -4.46 2.88
C GLY A 11 -2.27 -4.99 4.30
N ILE A 12 -3.36 -5.66 4.65
CA ILE A 12 -3.61 -6.21 5.98
C ILE A 12 -4.00 -7.68 5.81
N ASP A 13 -3.14 -8.57 6.29
CA ASP A 13 -3.39 -10.03 6.30
C ASP A 13 -3.90 -10.49 7.67
N GLU A 14 -3.49 -9.80 8.73
CA GLU A 14 -3.87 -10.13 10.10
C GLU A 14 -4.91 -9.17 10.66
N TYR A 15 -6.07 -9.72 10.95
CA TYR A 15 -7.21 -9.04 11.55
C TYR A 15 -7.48 -9.65 12.93
N VAL A 16 -7.79 -8.80 13.90
CA VAL A 16 -8.22 -9.26 15.22
C VAL A 16 -9.66 -9.78 15.09
N ASN A 17 -9.93 -10.98 15.59
CA ASN A 17 -11.26 -11.65 15.63
C ASN A 17 -11.82 -12.19 14.32
N VAL A 18 -11.03 -12.27 13.24
CA VAL A 18 -11.41 -13.04 12.04
C VAL A 18 -10.24 -13.89 11.55
N SER A 19 -10.54 -14.94 10.80
CA SER A 19 -9.50 -15.78 10.19
C SER A 19 -8.56 -14.92 9.33
N ARG A 20 -7.25 -15.16 9.48
CA ARG A 20 -6.22 -14.47 8.71
C ARG A 20 -6.52 -14.55 7.22
N LEU A 21 -6.45 -13.42 6.53
CA LEU A 21 -6.47 -13.39 5.08
C LEU A 21 -5.04 -13.62 4.61
N GLN A 22 -4.82 -14.61 3.75
CA GLN A 22 -3.51 -14.80 3.12
C GLN A 22 -3.52 -14.09 1.77
N GLY A 23 -2.71 -13.04 1.64
CA GLY A 23 -2.36 -12.48 0.33
C GLY A 23 -2.75 -11.03 0.06
N CYS A 24 -3.44 -10.32 0.96
CA CYS A 24 -3.68 -8.88 0.79
C CYS A 24 -2.36 -8.09 0.76
N VAL A 25 -1.37 -8.49 1.58
CA VAL A 25 0.00 -7.95 1.51
C VAL A 25 0.62 -8.22 0.13
N ASN A 26 0.49 -9.45 -0.39
CA ASN A 26 1.05 -9.80 -1.70
C ASN A 26 0.40 -9.01 -2.84
N TYR A 27 -0.92 -8.83 -2.82
CA TYR A 27 -1.63 -8.01 -3.81
C TYR A 27 -1.15 -6.56 -3.80
N ILE A 28 -0.96 -5.98 -2.61
CA ILE A 28 -0.49 -4.61 -2.50
C ILE A 28 0.95 -4.46 -2.97
N THR A 29 1.81 -5.45 -2.69
CA THR A 29 3.18 -5.47 -3.22
C THR A 29 3.17 -5.50 -4.75
N ALA A 30 2.35 -6.36 -5.37
CA ALA A 30 2.24 -6.43 -6.83
C ALA A 30 1.69 -5.13 -7.45
N ILE A 31 0.73 -4.47 -6.80
CA ILE A 31 0.21 -3.17 -7.25
C ILE A 31 1.28 -2.09 -7.14
N LYS A 32 2.07 -2.08 -6.06
CA LYS A 32 3.19 -1.14 -5.90
C LYS A 32 4.19 -1.30 -7.04
N GLU A 33 4.63 -2.53 -7.31
CA GLU A 33 5.57 -2.85 -8.39
C GLU A 33 5.05 -2.41 -9.76
N TYR A 34 3.75 -2.64 -10.03
CA TYR A 34 3.11 -2.18 -11.26
C TYR A 34 3.14 -0.65 -11.40
N LEU A 35 2.77 0.07 -10.34
CA LEU A 35 2.74 1.53 -10.34
C LEU A 35 4.16 2.11 -10.52
N GLU A 36 5.15 1.58 -9.80
CA GLU A 36 6.54 2.01 -9.91
C GLU A 36 7.14 1.71 -11.29
N GLY A 37 6.86 0.54 -11.87
CA GLY A 37 7.40 0.12 -13.17
C GLY A 37 6.78 0.83 -14.37
N ARG A 38 5.49 1.20 -14.30
CA ARG A 38 4.74 1.69 -15.46
C ARG A 38 4.29 3.14 -15.36
N VAL A 39 3.90 3.60 -14.18
CA VAL A 39 3.32 4.96 -14.03
C VAL A 39 4.41 6.01 -13.86
N ASN A 40 5.50 5.67 -13.15
CA ASN A 40 6.63 6.59 -12.97
C ASN A 40 7.38 6.88 -14.29
N THR A 41 7.22 6.04 -15.31
CA THR A 41 7.88 6.18 -16.62
C THR A 41 7.04 6.98 -17.63
N ASP A 42 5.75 7.20 -17.38
CA ASP A 42 4.81 7.91 -18.27
C ASP A 42 4.79 9.44 -18.07
N GLY A 43 5.89 10.01 -17.55
CA GLY A 43 6.00 11.46 -17.31
C GLY A 43 5.19 11.96 -16.10
N TYR A 44 4.73 11.04 -15.25
CA TYR A 44 4.13 11.35 -13.95
C TYR A 44 5.17 11.22 -12.85
N GLN A 45 5.13 12.14 -11.87
CA GLN A 45 5.84 12.00 -10.61
C GLN A 45 4.97 11.22 -9.64
N LEU A 46 5.38 10.01 -9.35
CA LEU A 46 4.64 9.09 -8.51
C LEU A 46 5.10 9.19 -7.05
N HIS A 47 4.13 9.33 -6.14
CA HIS A 47 4.35 9.44 -4.70
C HIS A 47 3.54 8.34 -4.00
N ILE A 48 4.21 7.27 -3.59
CA ILE A 48 3.57 6.13 -2.91
C ILE A 48 3.88 6.17 -1.42
N ARG A 49 2.85 6.02 -0.59
CA ARG A 49 2.99 5.54 0.79
C ARG A 49 2.36 4.15 0.90
N THR A 50 3.07 3.24 1.55
CA THR A 50 2.61 1.86 1.73
C THR A 50 2.56 1.53 3.21
N PHE A 51 1.45 0.97 3.65
CA PHE A 51 1.25 0.40 4.98
C PHE A 51 0.99 -1.09 4.83
N LEU A 52 2.00 -1.90 5.11
CA LEU A 52 1.88 -3.35 5.16
C LEU A 52 1.87 -3.75 6.63
N LYS A 53 0.84 -4.48 7.02
CA LYS A 53 0.65 -4.90 8.40
C LYS A 53 0.54 -6.42 8.41
N LEU A 54 1.63 -7.07 8.83
CA LEU A 54 1.60 -8.48 9.20
C LEU A 54 1.03 -8.64 10.62
N GLU A 55 1.14 -7.65 11.51
CA GLU A 55 0.44 -7.59 12.80
C GLU A 55 0.23 -6.12 13.12
N ILE A 56 -0.96 -5.72 13.61
CA ILE A 56 -1.15 -4.66 14.62
C ILE A 56 -2.59 -4.76 15.18
N CYS A 57 -2.68 -4.85 16.51
CA CYS A 57 -3.84 -4.38 17.28
C CYS A 57 -3.87 -2.85 17.24
N ALA A 58 -5.03 -2.26 16.95
CA ALA A 58 -5.25 -0.80 16.86
C ALA A 58 -4.34 0.03 17.78
N ASP A 59 -3.31 0.65 17.21
CA ASP A 59 -2.63 1.77 17.85
C ASP A 59 -3.10 3.06 17.17
N TYR A 60 -4.08 3.65 17.82
CA TYR A 60 -4.59 4.98 17.55
C TYR A 60 -3.66 5.95 18.29
N SER A 61 -2.67 6.49 17.59
CA SER A 61 -1.91 7.64 18.08
C SER A 61 -1.73 8.61 16.90
N ILE A 62 -2.60 9.63 16.88
CA ILE A 62 -2.37 10.88 16.17
C ILE A 62 -1.60 11.77 17.14
N ASP A 63 -0.36 12.11 16.78
CA ASP A 63 0.34 13.31 17.23
C ASP A 63 0.65 14.17 15.99
#